data_AF-A0A094A5B3-F1
#
_entry.id   AF-A0A094A5B3-F1
#
_cell.length_a   1.000
_cell.length_b   1.000
_cell.length_c   1.000
_cell.angle_alpha   90.00
_cell.angle_beta   90.00
_cell.angle_gamma   90.00
#
_symmetry.space_group_name_H-M   'P 1'
#
loop_
_entity.id
_entity.type
_entity.pdbx_description
1 polymer ?
#
loop_
_entity_poly.entity_id
_entity_poly.type
_entity_poly.pdbx_seq_one_letter_code
_entity_poly.pdbx_strand_id
1 'polypeptide(L)'
;MVTSEQLKSRRERPTRVKMLTRDFIEDSLYNPSYGYFSKQVVIFTPDEPFDFLNIQDEPEFHRLLGQKYTDFEDKLDLVQYNETRQLWHTPTELFAPYYGEAIARYLVANYKISQFPYHDLIIYEMGAGNGTLMLNILDHIRETEPDVYNRTKYKIIEISSNLASRQANQLVKTADSRGHFSKVEIINKSIFEWNQMVPSPCYFVAMEVFDNFAHDAIRYDPVTEDPMQGTVLIDGQGDFHEFYSPKIDPVAARFLRVRHAATGGRYPHPLPSSRFVRGLRTKLPFMPNLSDPEYIPTRLMQMFDILAKYFPQHKLVTSDFHSLPDTIKGVNAPVVQTRYQRTTVPVTTPLVHQGYFDILFPTDFTVMENVYQALTGKLTRVLSHEEFLQRWADVEGTETKSGENPLLTWYKNASVMTTHLELKMRVVIFPYDESWVTAFSAIQTALSAALTTVKVLSIEHVGSTSVPGMAAKPIIDIDIVVADEDITAAIAALELNGYTYHAETASLDRYSFRYNNHERHAKGTEELMTGEIRRNVYICGPGSLSLRNHIAVREALRNDNELREEYSRVKMELAKNDHATLSDYVDGKDAVLRKVLSTGGLSNEELDDVVKANIRTERKALYSK
;
A
#
# COMPACT_ATOMS: atom_id res chain seq x y z
N MET A 1 -10.29 36.58 -13.13
CA MET A 1 -11.13 35.45 -12.67
C MET A 1 -11.03 35.40 -11.16
N VAL A 2 -12.12 35.05 -10.49
CA VAL A 2 -12.15 34.82 -9.05
C VAL A 2 -11.66 33.39 -8.78
N THR A 3 -10.86 33.20 -7.75
CA THR A 3 -10.31 31.90 -7.34
C THR A 3 -10.95 31.41 -6.05
N SER A 4 -10.94 30.10 -5.78
CA SER A 4 -11.46 29.56 -4.51
C SER A 4 -10.76 30.15 -3.27
N GLU A 5 -9.45 30.41 -3.36
CA GLU A 5 -8.68 31.02 -2.26
C GLU A 5 -9.20 32.41 -1.87
N GLN A 6 -9.62 33.22 -2.85
CA GLN A 6 -10.21 34.54 -2.61
C GLN A 6 -11.61 34.45 -1.96
N LEU A 7 -12.28 33.30 -2.10
CA LEU A 7 -13.60 33.04 -1.54
C LEU A 7 -13.56 32.38 -0.16
N LYS A 8 -12.40 31.89 0.28
CA LYS A 8 -12.23 31.15 1.53
C LYS A 8 -12.78 31.87 2.76
N SER A 9 -12.69 33.20 2.81
CA SER A 9 -13.20 34.01 3.92
C SER A 9 -14.67 34.45 3.76
N ARG A 10 -15.30 34.16 2.63
CA ARG A 10 -16.70 34.52 2.38
C ARG A 10 -17.65 33.56 3.07
N ARG A 11 -18.74 34.11 3.60
CA ARG A 11 -19.82 33.35 4.26
C ARG A 11 -20.96 32.98 3.33
N GLU A 12 -21.09 33.71 2.22
CA GLU A 12 -22.15 33.57 1.24
C GLU A 12 -21.57 33.12 -0.10
N ARG A 13 -22.36 32.35 -0.85
CA ARG A 13 -22.00 31.88 -2.18
C ARG A 13 -21.83 33.07 -3.13
N PRO A 14 -20.79 33.07 -3.98
CA PRO A 14 -20.53 34.19 -4.86
C PRO A 14 -21.57 34.28 -5.98
N THR A 15 -21.94 35.50 -6.35
CA THR A 15 -22.69 35.82 -7.57
C THR A 15 -21.92 36.84 -8.39
N ARG A 16 -22.22 36.97 -9.69
CA ARG A 16 -21.53 37.86 -10.64
C ARG A 16 -20.02 37.62 -10.69
N VAL A 17 -19.60 36.36 -10.67
CA VAL A 17 -18.18 35.97 -10.73
C VAL A 17 -17.91 35.06 -11.90
N LYS A 18 -16.67 35.12 -12.42
CA LYS A 18 -16.15 34.17 -13.40
C LYS A 18 -14.95 33.44 -12.78
N MET A 19 -15.01 32.12 -12.76
CA MET A 19 -14.06 31.22 -12.11
C MET A 19 -13.57 30.15 -13.09
N LEU A 20 -12.40 29.57 -12.85
CA LEU A 20 -12.02 28.32 -13.53
C LEU A 20 -12.89 27.17 -13.00
N THR A 21 -13.10 26.13 -13.81
CA THR A 21 -13.84 24.95 -13.36
C THR A 21 -13.25 24.34 -12.09
N ARG A 22 -11.90 24.26 -11.99
CA ARG A 22 -11.25 23.79 -10.76
C ARG A 22 -11.57 24.65 -9.53
N ASP A 23 -11.62 25.99 -9.70
CA ASP A 23 -11.85 26.92 -8.59
C ASP A 23 -13.31 26.82 -8.13
N PHE A 24 -14.23 26.62 -9.07
CA PHE A 24 -15.64 26.39 -8.77
C PHE A 24 -15.85 25.09 -7.98
N ILE A 25 -15.23 23.99 -8.41
CA ILE A 25 -15.33 22.69 -7.72
C ILE A 25 -14.69 22.79 -6.34
N GLU A 26 -13.50 23.38 -6.23
CA GLU A 26 -12.80 23.57 -4.95
C GLU A 26 -13.64 24.39 -3.96
N ASP A 27 -14.25 25.51 -4.41
CA ASP A 27 -15.15 26.31 -3.59
C ASP A 27 -16.42 25.53 -3.20
N SER A 28 -16.94 24.69 -4.10
CA SER A 28 -18.11 23.84 -3.85
C SER A 28 -17.85 22.81 -2.76
N LEU A 29 -16.66 22.22 -2.74
CA LEU A 29 -16.30 21.14 -1.82
C LEU A 29 -15.74 21.66 -0.50
N TYR A 30 -14.83 22.65 -0.55
CA TYR A 30 -13.94 22.96 0.58
C TYR A 30 -14.10 24.35 1.19
N ASN A 31 -15.02 25.20 0.69
CA ASN A 31 -15.24 26.49 1.33
C ASN A 31 -15.65 26.33 2.81
N PRO A 32 -14.95 26.96 3.78
CA PRO A 32 -15.22 26.75 5.21
C PRO A 32 -16.64 27.11 5.66
N SER A 33 -17.31 28.02 4.94
CA SER A 33 -18.62 28.54 5.36
C SER A 33 -19.79 27.79 4.73
N TYR A 34 -19.61 27.23 3.53
CA TYR A 34 -20.71 26.61 2.79
C TYR A 34 -20.32 25.43 1.92
N GLY A 35 -19.05 25.04 1.86
CA GLY A 35 -18.58 23.90 1.09
C GLY A 35 -19.13 22.58 1.64
N TYR A 36 -19.15 21.57 0.78
CA TYR A 36 -19.75 20.27 1.06
C TYR A 36 -19.16 19.62 2.31
N PHE A 37 -17.82 19.51 2.38
CA PHE A 37 -17.10 18.93 3.51
C PHE A 37 -17.21 19.75 4.80
N SER A 38 -17.58 21.03 4.71
CA SER A 38 -17.74 21.91 5.87
C SER A 38 -19.11 21.82 6.54
N LYS A 39 -20.15 21.39 5.80
CA LYS A 39 -21.54 21.39 6.29
C LYS A 39 -22.17 20.01 6.46
N GLN A 40 -21.77 19.03 5.66
CA GLN A 40 -22.67 17.91 5.34
C GLN A 40 -22.11 16.51 5.62
N VAL A 41 -20.83 16.35 5.99
CA VAL A 41 -20.22 15.01 5.97
C VAL A 41 -20.34 14.29 7.31
N VAL A 42 -21.18 13.27 7.31
CA VAL A 42 -21.21 12.23 8.34
C VAL A 42 -20.51 11.00 7.76
N ILE A 43 -19.50 10.51 8.47
CA ILE A 43 -18.83 9.26 8.13
C ILE A 43 -19.54 8.15 8.89
N PHE A 44 -20.04 7.15 8.15
CA PHE A 44 -20.60 5.94 8.70
C PHE A 44 -19.51 5.14 9.41
N THR A 45 -19.72 4.90 10.69
CA THR A 45 -18.89 4.01 11.50
C THR A 45 -19.82 2.99 12.14
N PRO A 46 -19.66 1.69 11.87
CA PRO A 46 -20.48 0.68 12.52
C PRO A 46 -20.19 0.67 14.03
N ASP A 47 -21.22 0.50 14.87
CA ASP A 47 -21.03 0.47 16.34
C ASP A 47 -20.08 -0.65 16.77
N GLU A 48 -20.13 -1.77 16.05
CA GLU A 48 -19.28 -2.94 16.21
C GLU A 48 -18.77 -3.40 14.84
N PRO A 49 -17.49 -3.82 14.74
CA PRO A 49 -16.92 -4.45 13.55
C PRO A 49 -17.77 -5.61 13.03
N PHE A 50 -17.65 -5.91 11.75
CA PHE A 50 -18.29 -7.09 11.16
C PHE A 50 -17.57 -8.36 11.61
N ASP A 51 -18.34 -9.35 12.03
CA ASP A 51 -17.85 -10.71 12.32
C ASP A 51 -17.95 -11.55 11.05
N PHE A 52 -17.00 -11.37 10.14
CA PHE A 52 -16.98 -11.98 8.80
C PHE A 52 -17.06 -13.51 8.85
N LEU A 53 -16.39 -14.14 9.82
CA LEU A 53 -16.37 -15.59 10.02
C LEU A 53 -17.76 -16.17 10.31
N ASN A 54 -18.68 -15.34 10.79
CA ASN A 54 -20.06 -15.74 11.07
C ASN A 54 -21.06 -15.42 9.96
N ILE A 55 -20.66 -14.61 8.97
CA ILE A 55 -21.46 -14.29 7.79
C ILE A 55 -21.44 -15.49 6.82
N GLN A 56 -22.60 -15.87 6.30
CA GLN A 56 -22.75 -17.00 5.39
C GLN A 56 -22.07 -16.73 4.04
N ASP A 57 -22.38 -15.60 3.42
CA ASP A 57 -21.98 -15.24 2.06
C ASP A 57 -21.98 -13.70 1.84
N GLU A 58 -21.50 -13.25 0.68
CA GLU A 58 -21.50 -11.82 0.32
C GLU A 58 -22.90 -11.17 0.32
N PRO A 59 -23.96 -11.81 -0.21
CA PRO A 59 -25.32 -11.28 -0.10
C PRO A 59 -25.77 -11.00 1.34
N GLU A 60 -25.43 -11.88 2.28
CA GLU A 60 -25.71 -11.62 3.70
C GLU A 60 -24.91 -10.41 4.22
N PHE A 61 -23.63 -10.28 3.86
CA PHE A 61 -22.83 -9.11 4.18
C PHE A 61 -23.50 -7.81 3.67
N HIS A 62 -23.98 -7.77 2.42
CA HIS A 62 -24.68 -6.60 1.87
C HIS A 62 -25.95 -6.26 2.65
N ARG A 63 -26.72 -7.27 3.06
CA ARG A 63 -27.94 -7.09 3.88
C ARG A 63 -27.60 -6.53 5.26
N LEU A 64 -26.58 -7.07 5.92
CA LEU A 64 -26.12 -6.61 7.23
C LEU A 64 -25.58 -5.18 7.17
N LEU A 65 -24.84 -4.85 6.10
CA LEU A 65 -24.38 -3.51 5.84
C LEU A 65 -25.57 -2.54 5.71
N GLY A 66 -26.54 -2.84 4.84
CA GLY A 66 -27.74 -2.03 4.66
C GLY A 66 -28.56 -1.84 5.95
N GLN A 67 -28.61 -2.87 6.80
CA GLN A 67 -29.25 -2.78 8.11
C GLN A 67 -28.48 -1.82 9.04
N LYS A 68 -27.16 -2.00 9.20
CA LYS A 68 -26.34 -1.11 10.04
C LYS A 68 -26.39 0.34 9.56
N TYR A 69 -26.45 0.56 8.24
CA TYR A 69 -26.70 1.88 7.66
C TYR A 69 -28.00 2.51 8.14
N THR A 70 -29.09 1.74 8.05
CA THR A 70 -30.42 2.19 8.47
C THR A 70 -30.43 2.51 9.97
N ASP A 71 -29.89 1.61 10.79
CA ASP A 71 -29.82 1.77 12.24
C ASP A 71 -28.98 3.00 12.64
N PHE A 72 -27.86 3.24 11.93
CA PHE A 72 -27.01 4.41 12.14
C PHE A 72 -27.74 5.72 11.80
N GLU A 73 -28.43 5.77 10.65
CA GLU A 73 -29.21 6.95 10.27
C GLU A 73 -30.40 7.19 11.19
N ASP A 74 -31.09 6.14 11.64
CA ASP A 74 -32.20 6.22 12.60
C ASP A 74 -31.74 6.83 13.91
N LYS A 75 -30.59 6.39 14.45
CA LYS A 75 -29.99 6.99 15.66
C LYS A 75 -29.70 8.48 15.49
N LEU A 76 -29.20 8.89 14.32
CA LEU A 76 -28.93 10.30 14.05
C LEU A 76 -30.21 11.12 13.90
N ASP A 77 -31.25 10.56 13.28
CA ASP A 77 -32.56 11.21 13.13
C ASP A 77 -33.30 11.39 14.46
N LEU A 78 -33.09 10.48 15.42
CA LEU A 78 -33.59 10.65 16.78
C LEU A 78 -32.96 11.84 17.50
N VAL A 79 -31.71 12.19 17.18
CA VAL A 79 -31.02 13.37 17.74
C VAL A 79 -31.40 14.64 16.98
N GLN A 80 -31.29 14.59 15.65
CA GLN A 80 -31.62 15.69 14.76
C GLN A 80 -31.94 15.17 13.37
N TYR A 81 -33.24 15.15 13.03
CA TYR A 81 -33.71 14.81 11.69
C TYR A 81 -33.10 15.69 10.61
N ASN A 82 -32.59 15.07 9.54
CA ASN A 82 -32.06 15.79 8.37
C ASN A 82 -32.28 14.99 7.08
N GLU A 83 -33.23 15.45 6.26
CA GLU A 83 -33.56 14.84 4.95
C GLU A 83 -32.42 14.88 3.94
N THR A 84 -31.49 15.81 4.11
CA THR A 84 -30.34 16.03 3.21
C THR A 84 -29.03 15.50 3.80
N ARG A 85 -29.09 14.66 4.84
CA ARG A 85 -27.88 14.12 5.46
C ARG A 85 -27.06 13.34 4.43
N GLN A 86 -25.80 13.73 4.29
CA GLN A 86 -24.85 12.98 3.49
C GLN A 86 -24.14 11.98 4.39
N LEU A 87 -24.00 10.76 3.90
CA LEU A 87 -23.43 9.66 4.65
C LEU A 87 -22.44 8.91 3.77
N TRP A 88 -21.22 8.80 4.26
CA TRP A 88 -20.06 8.28 3.57
C TRP A 88 -19.58 6.99 4.24
N HIS A 89 -19.00 6.07 3.47
CA HIS A 89 -18.19 4.99 4.04
C HIS A 89 -16.83 4.95 3.37
N THR A 90 -15.88 4.41 4.12
CA THR A 90 -14.52 4.14 3.67
C THR A 90 -14.17 2.68 3.98
N PRO A 91 -13.20 2.07 3.29
CA PRO A 91 -12.67 0.75 3.63
C PRO A 91 -12.17 0.69 5.07
N THR A 92 -11.58 1.78 5.55
CA THR A 92 -11.10 1.91 6.92
C THR A 92 -12.22 1.69 7.95
N GLU A 93 -13.40 2.27 7.73
CA GLU A 93 -14.53 2.13 8.65
C GLU A 93 -15.27 0.79 8.48
N LEU A 94 -15.40 0.34 7.23
CA LEU A 94 -16.15 -0.88 6.89
C LEU A 94 -15.41 -2.16 7.32
N PHE A 95 -14.09 -2.16 7.17
CA PHE A 95 -13.23 -3.33 7.38
C PHE A 95 -12.25 -3.14 8.54
N ALA A 96 -12.57 -2.29 9.50
CA ALA A 96 -11.79 -2.18 10.73
C ALA A 96 -11.79 -3.53 11.51
N PRO A 97 -10.66 -3.94 12.11
CA PRO A 97 -9.34 -3.31 12.02
C PRO A 97 -8.51 -3.77 10.79
N TYR A 98 -8.92 -4.85 10.11
CA TYR A 98 -8.18 -5.57 9.08
C TYR A 98 -7.57 -4.68 7.98
N TYR A 99 -8.31 -3.69 7.49
CA TYR A 99 -7.79 -2.76 6.47
C TYR A 99 -6.62 -1.93 7.00
N GLY A 100 -6.76 -1.36 8.20
CA GLY A 100 -5.71 -0.54 8.81
C GLY A 100 -4.48 -1.37 9.20
N GLU A 101 -4.68 -2.61 9.65
CA GLU A 101 -3.57 -3.53 9.92
C GLU A 101 -2.81 -3.92 8.64
N ALA A 102 -3.49 -4.06 7.50
CA ALA A 102 -2.83 -4.33 6.22
C ALA A 102 -1.87 -3.19 5.83
N ILE A 103 -2.33 -1.94 6.01
CA ILE A 103 -1.48 -0.76 5.82
C ILE A 103 -0.32 -0.77 6.82
N ALA A 104 -0.59 -1.08 8.09
CA ALA A 104 0.45 -1.17 9.13
C ALA A 104 1.54 -2.19 8.77
N ARG A 105 1.16 -3.40 8.35
CA ARG A 105 2.08 -4.46 7.92
C ARG A 105 2.92 -4.00 6.73
N TYR A 106 2.32 -3.35 5.73
CA TYR A 106 3.07 -2.76 4.60
C TYR A 106 4.08 -1.71 5.07
N LEU A 107 3.66 -0.76 5.93
CA LEU A 107 4.50 0.34 6.41
C LEU A 107 5.70 -0.20 7.20
N VAL A 108 5.45 -1.06 8.19
CA VAL A 108 6.48 -1.66 9.03
C VAL A 108 7.46 -2.48 8.20
N ALA A 109 6.95 -3.32 7.29
CA ALA A 109 7.77 -4.13 6.41
C ALA A 109 8.78 -3.27 5.63
N ASN A 110 8.30 -2.22 4.96
CA ASN A 110 9.15 -1.36 4.15
C ASN A 110 10.08 -0.47 5.00
N TYR A 111 9.63 -0.07 6.19
CA TYR A 111 10.41 0.72 7.14
C TYR A 111 11.60 -0.09 7.69
N LYS A 112 11.35 -1.34 8.12
CA LYS A 112 12.38 -2.24 8.66
C LYS A 112 13.51 -2.50 7.67
N ILE A 113 13.20 -2.59 6.38
CA ILE A 113 14.20 -2.88 5.35
C ILE A 113 15.07 -1.65 5.03
N SER A 114 14.49 -0.45 5.06
CA SER A 114 15.13 0.73 4.47
C SER A 114 15.60 1.80 5.45
N GLN A 115 15.04 1.83 6.67
CA GLN A 115 15.20 2.97 7.59
C GLN A 115 15.53 2.54 9.02
N PHE A 116 14.98 1.41 9.48
CA PHE A 116 15.22 0.92 10.83
C PHE A 116 16.67 0.40 11.01
N PRO A 117 17.33 0.62 12.17
CA PRO A 117 16.89 1.41 13.32
C PRO A 117 17.37 2.88 13.29
N TYR A 118 17.90 3.34 12.15
CA TYR A 118 18.61 4.62 12.05
C TYR A 118 17.69 5.84 12.01
N HIS A 119 16.51 5.69 11.41
CA HIS A 119 15.50 6.74 11.34
C HIS A 119 14.23 6.32 12.05
N ASP A 120 13.47 7.29 12.56
CA ASP A 120 12.14 7.07 13.14
C ASP A 120 11.12 6.75 12.04
N LEU A 121 10.10 5.95 12.37
CA LEU A 121 8.96 5.72 11.47
C LEU A 121 8.04 6.94 11.53
N ILE A 122 8.20 7.87 10.58
CA ILE A 122 7.36 9.07 10.49
C ILE A 122 6.26 8.82 9.45
N ILE A 123 5.01 8.92 9.87
CA ILE A 123 3.83 8.75 9.03
C ILE A 123 3.06 10.06 9.00
N TYR A 124 2.83 10.59 7.81
CA TYR A 124 1.88 11.68 7.56
C TYR A 124 0.62 11.08 6.94
N GLU A 125 -0.54 11.27 7.56
CA GLU A 125 -1.84 10.88 7.00
C GLU A 125 -2.60 12.15 6.59
N MET A 126 -2.97 12.23 5.32
CA MET A 126 -3.81 13.30 4.79
C MET A 126 -5.27 12.84 4.79
N GLY A 127 -6.16 13.63 5.41
CA GLY A 127 -7.60 13.34 5.40
C GLY A 127 -8.00 12.13 6.24
N ALA A 128 -7.62 12.09 7.52
CA ALA A 128 -7.77 10.91 8.38
C ALA A 128 -9.23 10.56 8.76
N GLY A 129 -10.23 11.31 8.29
CA GLY A 129 -11.64 11.10 8.62
C GLY A 129 -11.86 11.11 10.14
N ASN A 130 -12.39 10.01 10.70
CA ASN A 130 -12.57 9.87 12.14
C ASN A 130 -11.28 9.55 12.93
N GLY A 131 -10.15 9.29 12.25
CA GLY A 131 -8.90 8.84 12.88
C GLY A 131 -8.81 7.33 13.06
N THR A 132 -9.74 6.56 12.50
CA THR A 132 -9.82 5.10 12.62
C THR A 132 -8.59 4.40 12.03
N LEU A 133 -8.08 4.86 10.87
CA LEU A 133 -6.89 4.29 10.24
C LEU A 133 -5.65 4.46 11.12
N MET A 134 -5.43 5.68 11.63
CA MET A 134 -4.36 5.97 12.58
C MET A 134 -4.40 5.03 13.79
N LEU A 135 -5.57 4.86 14.43
CA LEU A 135 -5.69 3.99 15.60
C LEU A 135 -5.35 2.54 15.24
N ASN A 136 -5.97 1.99 14.19
CA ASN A 136 -5.70 0.62 13.74
C ASN A 136 -4.20 0.40 13.44
N ILE A 137 -3.53 1.37 12.79
CA ILE A 137 -2.10 1.28 12.50
C ILE A 137 -1.27 1.30 13.80
N LEU A 138 -1.55 2.23 14.70
CA LEU A 138 -0.77 2.38 15.93
C LEU A 138 -0.99 1.24 16.92
N ASP A 139 -2.21 0.76 17.06
CA ASP A 139 -2.56 -0.42 17.87
C ASP A 139 -1.82 -1.66 17.33
N HIS A 140 -1.91 -1.91 16.01
CA HIS A 140 -1.24 -3.05 15.39
C HIS A 140 0.28 -3.00 15.58
N ILE A 141 0.91 -1.84 15.36
CA ILE A 141 2.36 -1.69 15.53
C ILE A 141 2.76 -1.85 17.01
N ARG A 142 1.96 -1.33 17.94
CA ARG A 142 2.21 -1.48 19.40
C ARG A 142 2.19 -2.94 19.82
N GLU A 143 1.25 -3.72 19.30
CA GLU A 143 1.02 -5.12 19.68
C GLU A 143 2.02 -6.08 19.02
N THR A 144 2.37 -5.83 17.77
CA THR A 144 3.23 -6.74 16.99
C THR A 144 4.70 -6.35 17.02
N GLU A 145 5.02 -5.06 17.16
CA GLU A 145 6.36 -4.51 16.93
C GLU A 145 6.73 -3.37 17.91
N PRO A 146 6.87 -3.65 19.22
CA PRO A 146 7.06 -2.62 20.25
C PRO A 146 8.28 -1.71 20.02
N ASP A 147 9.38 -2.24 19.49
CA ASP A 147 10.59 -1.46 19.19
C ASP A 147 10.37 -0.47 18.04
N VAL A 148 9.57 -0.86 17.03
CA VAL A 148 9.15 0.04 15.95
C VAL A 148 8.20 1.08 16.52
N TYR A 149 7.20 0.66 17.30
CA TYR A 149 6.23 1.55 17.95
C TYR A 149 6.91 2.65 18.79
N ASN A 150 7.97 2.30 19.52
CA ASN A 150 8.75 3.26 20.31
C ASN A 150 9.33 4.39 19.46
N ARG A 151 9.60 4.13 18.18
CA ARG A 151 10.14 5.08 17.20
C ARG A 151 9.10 5.63 16.22
N THR A 152 7.83 5.27 16.37
CA THR A 152 6.76 5.76 15.50
C THR A 152 6.34 7.18 15.87
N LYS A 153 6.17 8.03 14.86
CA LYS A 153 5.59 9.37 14.94
C LYS A 153 4.51 9.48 13.88
N TYR A 154 3.29 9.76 14.30
CA TYR A 154 2.13 9.83 13.43
C TYR A 154 1.61 11.26 13.36
N LYS A 155 1.37 11.77 12.16
CA LYS A 155 1.01 13.17 11.92
C LYS A 155 -0.21 13.22 11.01
N ILE A 156 -1.31 13.75 11.51
CA ILE A 156 -2.51 13.96 10.70
C ILE A 156 -2.47 15.36 10.09
N ILE A 157 -2.73 15.47 8.79
CA ILE A 157 -2.97 16.73 8.09
C ILE A 157 -4.47 16.83 7.80
N GLU A 158 -5.14 17.70 8.54
CA GLU A 158 -6.59 17.84 8.51
C GLU A 158 -6.98 19.30 8.25
N ILE A 159 -7.86 19.55 7.28
CA ILE A 159 -8.35 20.90 6.97
C ILE A 159 -9.51 21.31 7.87
N SER A 160 -10.35 20.36 8.27
CA SER A 160 -11.55 20.60 9.06
C SER A 160 -11.21 20.64 10.55
N SER A 161 -11.42 21.79 11.18
CA SER A 161 -11.26 21.92 12.64
C SER A 161 -12.23 21.02 13.42
N ASN A 162 -13.39 20.66 12.84
CA ASN A 162 -14.33 19.72 13.45
C ASN A 162 -13.76 18.30 13.48
N LEU A 163 -13.26 17.81 12.34
CA LEU A 163 -12.63 16.49 12.25
C LEU A 163 -11.36 16.43 13.10
N ALA A 164 -10.53 17.48 13.08
CA ALA A 164 -9.35 17.57 13.93
C ALA A 164 -9.70 17.43 15.43
N SER A 165 -10.78 18.08 15.86
CA SER A 165 -11.27 17.96 17.25
C SER A 165 -11.81 16.56 17.53
N ARG A 166 -12.50 15.92 16.58
CA ARG A 166 -12.98 14.54 16.71
C ARG A 166 -11.82 13.53 16.82
N GLN A 167 -10.81 13.67 15.96
CA GLN A 167 -9.59 12.86 15.99
C GLN A 167 -8.87 12.99 17.34
N ALA A 168 -8.75 14.22 17.87
CA ALA A 168 -8.20 14.46 19.21
C ALA A 168 -9.02 13.80 20.32
N ASN A 169 -10.36 13.84 20.23
CA ASN A 169 -11.24 13.18 21.19
C ASN A 169 -11.13 11.64 21.14
N GLN A 170 -10.95 11.06 19.94
CA GLN A 170 -10.75 9.61 19.79
C GLN A 170 -9.46 9.15 20.47
N LEU A 171 -8.38 9.94 20.41
CA LEU A 171 -7.11 9.63 21.08
C LEU A 171 -7.23 9.57 22.61
N VAL A 172 -8.24 10.20 23.21
CA VAL A 172 -8.42 10.20 24.68
C VAL A 172 -9.57 9.31 25.15
N LYS A 173 -10.26 8.64 24.22
CA LYS A 173 -11.52 7.91 24.48
C LYS A 173 -11.32 6.67 25.35
N THR A 174 -10.26 5.89 25.09
CA THR A 174 -9.96 4.62 25.79
C THR A 174 -8.61 4.68 26.48
N ALA A 175 -8.28 3.70 27.34
CA ALA A 175 -6.94 3.63 27.93
C ALA A 175 -5.88 3.33 26.86
N ASP A 176 -6.21 2.43 25.92
CA ASP A 176 -5.31 2.03 24.83
C ASP A 176 -5.02 3.19 23.87
N SER A 177 -6.06 3.93 23.45
CA SER A 177 -5.88 5.11 22.60
C SER A 177 -5.10 6.23 23.29
N ARG A 178 -5.28 6.41 24.61
CA ARG A 178 -4.47 7.36 25.40
C ARG A 178 -2.98 7.03 25.38
N GLY A 179 -2.62 5.76 25.21
CA GLY A 179 -1.24 5.31 25.02
C GLY A 179 -0.56 5.89 23.77
N HIS A 180 -1.35 6.35 22.79
CA HIS A 180 -0.86 6.96 21.54
C HIS A 180 -0.67 8.48 21.62
N PHE A 181 -1.13 9.16 22.68
CA PHE A 181 -1.13 10.62 22.74
C PHE A 181 0.26 11.24 22.49
N SER A 182 1.33 10.60 22.98
CA SER A 182 2.72 11.05 22.78
C SER A 182 3.27 10.79 21.37
N LYS A 183 2.57 9.99 20.56
CA LYS A 183 2.97 9.57 19.20
C LYS A 183 2.31 10.41 18.12
N VAL A 184 1.19 11.07 18.42
CA VAL A 184 0.31 11.68 17.43
C VAL A 184 0.37 13.21 17.48
N GLU A 185 0.51 13.83 16.32
CA GLU A 185 0.39 15.28 16.11
C GLU A 185 -0.74 15.55 15.09
N ILE A 186 -1.74 16.35 15.46
CA ILE A 186 -2.80 16.77 14.55
C ILE A 186 -2.48 18.17 14.04
N ILE A 187 -2.20 18.29 12.74
CA ILE A 187 -1.86 19.52 12.05
C ILE A 187 -3.11 20.01 11.33
N ASN A 188 -3.85 20.91 11.97
CA ASN A 188 -5.07 21.48 11.38
C ASN A 188 -4.75 22.54 10.32
N LYS A 189 -4.34 22.10 9.12
CA LYS A 189 -3.89 22.94 8.01
C LYS A 189 -4.08 22.23 6.67
N SER A 190 -4.32 22.98 5.59
CA SER A 190 -4.30 22.43 4.23
C SER A 190 -2.89 22.05 3.79
N ILE A 191 -2.76 20.88 3.14
CA ILE A 191 -1.52 20.49 2.47
C ILE A 191 -1.11 21.52 1.41
N PHE A 192 -2.08 22.18 0.77
CA PHE A 192 -1.82 23.21 -0.25
C PHE A 192 -1.25 24.51 0.31
N GLU A 193 -1.28 24.68 1.63
CA GLU A 193 -0.65 25.79 2.35
C GLU A 193 0.71 25.39 2.95
N TRP A 194 1.16 24.15 2.72
CA TRP A 194 2.39 23.64 3.28
C TRP A 194 3.60 24.40 2.74
N ASN A 195 4.46 24.84 3.66
CA ASN A 195 5.58 25.74 3.37
C ASN A 195 6.84 25.40 4.18
N GLN A 196 6.84 24.28 4.90
CA GLN A 196 7.97 23.84 5.73
C GLN A 196 8.65 22.64 5.09
N MET A 197 9.98 22.63 5.04
CA MET A 197 10.72 21.48 4.54
C MET A 197 10.75 20.37 5.58
N VAL A 198 10.43 19.14 5.15
CA VAL A 198 10.55 17.89 5.92
C VAL A 198 11.65 17.06 5.28
N PRO A 199 12.91 17.21 5.73
CA PRO A 199 14.05 16.52 5.12
C PRO A 199 14.12 15.04 5.52
N SER A 200 13.50 14.66 6.64
CA SER A 200 13.51 13.30 7.15
C SER A 200 12.73 12.35 6.23
N PRO A 201 13.18 11.09 6.08
CA PRO A 201 12.36 10.06 5.44
C PRO A 201 11.01 9.93 6.15
N CYS A 202 9.92 9.89 5.38
CA CYS A 202 8.58 9.71 5.92
C CYS A 202 7.69 8.93 4.96
N TYR A 203 6.66 8.30 5.49
CA TYR A 203 5.54 7.78 4.72
C TYR A 203 4.47 8.87 4.62
N PHE A 204 3.93 9.06 3.42
CA PHE A 204 2.80 9.95 3.17
C PHE A 204 1.62 9.07 2.75
N VAL A 205 0.64 8.95 3.63
CA VAL A 205 -0.55 8.11 3.50
C VAL A 205 -1.72 8.99 3.09
N ALA A 206 -2.39 8.64 1.99
CA ALA A 206 -3.59 9.32 1.50
C ALA A 206 -4.57 8.28 0.95
N MET A 207 -5.50 7.82 1.79
CA MET A 207 -6.51 6.82 1.43
C MET A 207 -7.82 7.53 1.10
N GLU A 208 -8.33 7.35 -0.12
CA GLU A 208 -9.57 7.97 -0.62
C GLU A 208 -9.56 9.50 -0.49
N VAL A 209 -8.58 10.11 -1.17
CA VAL A 209 -8.34 11.57 -1.10
C VAL A 209 -8.28 12.19 -2.49
N PHE A 210 -7.83 11.43 -3.51
CA PHE A 210 -7.55 11.99 -4.83
C PHE A 210 -8.83 12.21 -5.63
N ASP A 211 -9.83 11.34 -5.44
CA ASP A 211 -11.16 11.47 -6.01
C ASP A 211 -11.85 12.79 -5.69
N ASN A 212 -11.60 13.39 -4.52
CA ASN A 212 -12.17 14.68 -4.13
C ASN A 212 -11.32 15.90 -4.52
N PHE A 213 -10.21 15.73 -5.25
CA PHE A 213 -9.43 16.86 -5.75
C PHE A 213 -10.08 17.52 -6.97
N ALA A 214 -10.11 18.85 -6.98
CA ALA A 214 -10.74 19.60 -8.06
C ALA A 214 -9.98 19.45 -9.40
N HIS A 215 -10.75 19.29 -10.48
CA HIS A 215 -10.24 19.16 -11.84
C HIS A 215 -10.56 20.39 -12.69
N ASP A 216 -9.70 20.71 -13.65
CA ASP A 216 -10.06 21.63 -14.74
C ASP A 216 -10.80 20.87 -15.85
N ALA A 217 -11.78 21.51 -16.48
CA ALA A 217 -12.42 20.97 -17.67
C ALA A 217 -11.74 21.51 -18.95
N ILE A 218 -11.33 20.62 -19.84
CA ILE A 218 -10.75 20.94 -21.14
C ILE A 218 -11.63 20.35 -22.24
N ARG A 219 -11.88 21.13 -23.29
CA ARG A 219 -12.46 20.65 -24.55
C ARG A 219 -11.52 21.00 -25.69
N TYR A 220 -11.62 20.27 -26.79
CA TYR A 220 -10.72 20.44 -27.92
C TYR A 220 -11.50 20.84 -29.17
N ASP A 221 -10.89 21.72 -29.97
CA ASP A 221 -11.36 21.96 -31.33
C ASP A 221 -11.17 20.66 -32.15
N PRO A 222 -12.23 20.12 -32.77
CA PRO A 222 -12.15 18.84 -33.49
C PRO A 222 -11.31 18.90 -34.77
N VAL A 223 -10.97 20.10 -35.26
CA VAL A 223 -10.16 20.35 -36.45
C VAL A 223 -8.73 20.70 -36.08
N THR A 224 -8.52 21.73 -35.25
CA THR A 224 -7.16 22.19 -34.90
C THR A 224 -6.52 21.37 -33.79
N GLU A 225 -7.34 20.63 -33.02
CA GLU A 225 -6.92 19.87 -31.84
C GLU A 225 -6.44 20.77 -30.69
N ASP A 226 -6.67 22.09 -30.80
CA ASP A 226 -6.25 23.03 -29.76
C ASP A 226 -7.13 22.87 -28.52
N PRO A 227 -6.52 22.85 -27.32
CA PRO A 227 -7.27 22.80 -26.08
C PRO A 227 -7.95 24.14 -25.79
N MET A 228 -9.12 24.06 -25.17
CA MET A 228 -9.90 25.17 -24.65
C MET A 228 -10.30 24.86 -23.21
N GLN A 229 -10.05 25.80 -22.29
CA GLN A 229 -10.32 25.62 -20.87
C GLN A 229 -11.70 26.13 -20.50
N GLY A 230 -12.40 25.33 -19.71
CA GLY A 230 -13.70 25.63 -19.12
C GLY A 230 -13.60 26.67 -17.99
N THR A 231 -14.58 27.56 -17.99
CA THR A 231 -14.80 28.56 -16.95
C THR A 231 -16.26 28.59 -16.59
N VAL A 232 -16.55 28.78 -15.31
CA VAL A 232 -17.91 28.92 -14.79
C VAL A 232 -18.19 30.39 -14.52
N LEU A 233 -19.24 30.92 -15.14
CA LEU A 233 -19.81 32.22 -14.84
C LEU A 233 -21.04 32.01 -13.96
N ILE A 234 -21.04 32.66 -12.80
CA ILE A 234 -22.20 32.75 -11.92
C ILE A 234 -22.78 34.13 -12.13
N ASP A 235 -24.02 34.22 -12.61
CA ASP A 235 -24.63 35.50 -12.94
C ASP A 235 -25.19 36.23 -11.69
N GLY A 236 -26.00 37.28 -11.92
CA GLY A 236 -26.59 38.07 -10.85
C GLY A 236 -27.75 37.40 -10.12
N GLN A 237 -28.38 36.38 -10.71
CA GLN A 237 -29.44 35.58 -10.10
C GLN A 237 -28.88 34.30 -9.44
N GLY A 238 -27.62 33.96 -9.75
CA GLY A 238 -26.97 32.77 -9.22
C GLY A 238 -27.01 31.58 -10.18
N ASP A 239 -27.44 31.78 -11.42
CA ASP A 239 -27.43 30.74 -12.44
C ASP A 239 -26.01 30.50 -12.96
N PHE A 240 -25.73 29.25 -13.29
CA PHE A 240 -24.41 28.80 -13.75
C PHE A 240 -24.36 28.69 -15.27
N HIS A 241 -23.30 29.28 -15.85
CA HIS A 241 -23.06 29.26 -17.28
C HIS A 241 -21.62 28.80 -17.56
N GLU A 242 -21.47 27.82 -18.44
CA GLU A 242 -20.15 27.29 -18.81
C GLU A 242 -19.62 27.97 -20.08
N PHE A 243 -18.35 28.37 -20.08
CA PHE A 243 -17.68 28.96 -21.23
C PHE A 243 -16.29 28.37 -21.43
N TYR A 244 -15.92 28.16 -22.70
CA TYR A 244 -14.61 27.65 -23.09
C TYR A 244 -13.76 28.75 -23.70
N SER A 245 -12.50 28.86 -23.29
CA SER A 245 -11.54 29.84 -23.79
C SER A 245 -10.27 29.17 -24.32
N PRO A 246 -9.71 29.63 -25.44
CA PRO A 246 -8.41 29.13 -25.92
C PRO A 246 -7.25 29.58 -25.01
N LYS A 247 -7.48 30.56 -24.12
CA LYS A 247 -6.46 31.02 -23.17
C LYS A 247 -6.42 30.09 -21.96
N ILE A 248 -5.59 29.06 -22.05
CA ILE A 248 -5.33 28.11 -20.96
C ILE A 248 -4.49 28.77 -19.87
N ASP A 249 -4.87 28.58 -18.61
CA ASP A 249 -4.13 29.07 -17.46
C ASP A 249 -2.81 28.29 -17.27
N PRO A 250 -1.81 28.86 -16.57
CA PRO A 250 -0.51 28.24 -16.40
C PRO A 250 -0.53 26.84 -15.78
N VAL A 251 -1.46 26.55 -14.86
CA VAL A 251 -1.55 25.26 -14.17
C VAL A 251 -2.06 24.17 -15.12
N ALA A 252 -3.20 24.40 -15.79
CA ALA A 252 -3.72 23.45 -16.78
C ALA A 252 -2.76 23.28 -17.96
N ALA A 253 -2.16 24.35 -18.45
CA ALA A 253 -1.17 24.28 -19.53
C ALA A 253 0.07 23.46 -19.12
N ARG A 254 0.51 23.56 -17.86
CA ARG A 254 1.60 22.73 -17.34
C ARG A 254 1.18 21.27 -17.25
N PHE A 255 -0.01 20.98 -16.74
CA PHE A 255 -0.51 19.61 -16.67
C PHE A 255 -0.51 18.92 -18.03
N LEU A 256 -1.06 19.58 -19.05
CA LEU A 256 -1.08 19.06 -20.42
C LEU A 256 0.33 18.73 -20.94
N ARG A 257 1.32 19.61 -20.69
CA ARG A 257 2.73 19.37 -21.08
C ARG A 257 3.37 18.23 -20.30
N VAL A 258 3.22 18.20 -18.97
CA VAL A 258 3.83 17.18 -18.11
C VAL A 258 3.25 15.81 -18.43
N ARG A 259 1.92 15.68 -18.51
CA ARG A 259 1.25 14.45 -18.92
C ARG A 259 1.79 13.95 -20.25
N HIS A 260 1.85 14.83 -21.26
CA HIS A 260 2.29 14.44 -22.58
C HIS A 260 3.74 13.93 -22.60
N ALA A 261 4.64 14.62 -21.91
CA ALA A 261 6.02 14.18 -21.77
C ALA A 261 6.13 12.86 -20.97
N ALA A 262 5.38 12.72 -19.87
CA ALA A 262 5.46 11.58 -18.98
C ALA A 262 4.94 10.28 -19.60
N THR A 263 3.91 10.34 -20.45
CA THR A 263 3.31 9.13 -21.06
C THR A 263 3.71 8.93 -22.52
N GLY A 264 4.58 9.79 -23.07
CA GLY A 264 4.95 9.77 -24.49
C GLY A 264 3.74 9.99 -25.42
N GLY A 265 2.78 10.81 -24.99
CA GLY A 265 1.56 11.10 -25.75
C GLY A 265 0.49 10.00 -25.73
N ARG A 266 0.62 8.98 -24.88
CA ARG A 266 -0.37 7.90 -24.72
C ARG A 266 -1.22 8.14 -23.48
N TYR A 267 -2.46 8.57 -23.66
CA TYR A 267 -3.46 8.75 -22.61
C TYR A 267 -4.86 8.78 -23.23
N PRO A 268 -5.92 8.53 -22.44
CA PRO A 268 -7.30 8.74 -22.89
C PRO A 268 -7.50 10.16 -23.42
N HIS A 269 -8.13 10.29 -24.58
CA HIS A 269 -8.33 11.60 -25.22
C HIS A 269 -9.73 11.67 -25.85
N PRO A 270 -10.47 12.80 -25.70
CA PRO A 270 -11.86 12.90 -26.16
C PRO A 270 -12.00 12.95 -27.69
N LEU A 271 -10.95 13.34 -28.42
CA LEU A 271 -10.94 13.29 -29.89
C LEU A 271 -10.50 11.90 -30.40
N PRO A 272 -11.16 11.36 -31.46
CA PRO A 272 -10.70 10.16 -32.15
C PRO A 272 -9.28 10.30 -32.68
N SER A 273 -8.49 9.22 -32.58
CA SER A 273 -7.11 9.18 -33.08
C SER A 273 -6.99 9.35 -34.60
N SER A 274 -8.00 8.93 -35.37
CA SER A 274 -8.01 9.04 -36.83
C SER A 274 -8.44 10.43 -37.31
N ARG A 275 -7.52 11.14 -37.99
CA ARG A 275 -7.79 12.42 -38.66
C ARG A 275 -8.94 12.34 -39.66
N PHE A 276 -9.06 11.23 -40.39
CA PHE A 276 -10.14 11.02 -41.35
C PHE A 276 -11.51 10.95 -40.67
N VAL A 277 -11.62 10.21 -39.56
CA VAL A 277 -12.85 10.11 -38.78
C VAL A 277 -13.26 11.47 -38.20
N ARG A 278 -12.29 12.26 -37.74
CA ARG A 278 -12.53 13.63 -37.26
C ARG A 278 -13.06 14.55 -38.36
N GLY A 279 -12.40 14.59 -39.51
CA GLY A 279 -12.80 15.43 -40.64
C GLY A 279 -14.14 15.08 -41.27
N LEU A 280 -14.57 13.82 -41.17
CA LEU A 280 -15.94 13.40 -41.53
C LEU A 280 -16.96 13.87 -40.49
N ARG A 281 -16.65 13.73 -39.19
CA ARG A 281 -17.54 14.14 -38.10
C ARG A 281 -17.86 15.63 -38.14
N THR A 282 -16.89 16.49 -38.45
CA THR A 282 -17.11 17.95 -38.49
C THR A 282 -17.99 18.42 -39.66
N LYS A 283 -18.31 17.54 -40.62
CA LYS A 283 -19.16 17.86 -41.78
C LYS A 283 -20.62 17.40 -41.61
N LEU A 284 -20.94 16.68 -40.52
CA LEU A 284 -22.29 16.25 -40.25
C LEU A 284 -23.12 17.40 -39.65
N PRO A 285 -24.40 17.56 -40.06
CA PRO A 285 -25.26 18.60 -39.52
C PRO A 285 -25.50 18.41 -38.01
N PHE A 286 -25.62 19.53 -37.28
CA PHE A 286 -25.89 19.58 -35.82
C PHE A 286 -24.80 19.01 -34.90
N MET A 287 -23.58 18.81 -35.41
CA MET A 287 -22.46 18.36 -34.58
C MET A 287 -21.95 19.48 -33.65
N PRO A 288 -21.61 19.15 -32.38
CA PRO A 288 -20.97 20.10 -31.48
C PRO A 288 -19.67 20.65 -32.07
N ASN A 289 -19.42 21.93 -31.82
CA ASN A 289 -18.20 22.62 -32.26
C ASN A 289 -16.95 22.23 -31.46
N LEU A 290 -17.10 21.53 -30.33
CA LEU A 290 -16.02 21.10 -29.45
C LEU A 290 -16.19 19.63 -29.05
N SER A 291 -15.09 18.96 -28.71
CA SER A 291 -15.07 17.59 -28.18
C SER A 291 -15.95 17.41 -26.94
N ASP A 292 -16.16 16.19 -26.47
CA ASP A 292 -16.64 16.01 -25.09
C ASP A 292 -15.59 16.54 -24.08
N PRO A 293 -16.01 16.94 -22.86
CA PRO A 293 -15.09 17.47 -21.86
C PRO A 293 -14.14 16.38 -21.35
N GLU A 294 -12.90 16.79 -21.13
CA GLU A 294 -11.88 16.04 -20.40
C GLU A 294 -11.64 16.77 -19.07
N TYR A 295 -11.75 16.04 -17.96
CA TYR A 295 -11.44 16.58 -16.65
C TYR A 295 -10.01 16.21 -16.28
N ILE A 296 -9.17 17.22 -16.08
CA ILE A 296 -7.74 17.03 -15.80
C ILE A 296 -7.42 17.30 -14.32
N PRO A 297 -6.71 16.40 -13.61
CA PRO A 297 -6.43 16.48 -12.17
C PRO A 297 -5.32 17.49 -11.82
N THR A 298 -5.59 18.77 -12.07
CA THR A 298 -4.61 19.85 -11.84
C THR A 298 -4.28 20.04 -10.35
N ARG A 299 -5.24 19.84 -9.44
CA ARG A 299 -4.99 19.88 -8.00
C ARG A 299 -4.11 18.73 -7.52
N LEU A 300 -4.32 17.51 -8.03
CA LEU A 300 -3.46 16.38 -7.71
C LEU A 300 -2.01 16.61 -8.16
N MET A 301 -1.82 17.19 -9.36
CA MET A 301 -0.49 17.59 -9.84
C MET A 301 0.18 18.59 -8.88
N GLN A 302 -0.56 19.57 -8.36
CA GLN A 302 -0.04 20.52 -7.38
C GLN A 302 0.32 19.85 -6.03
N MET A 303 -0.45 18.84 -5.62
CA MET A 303 -0.13 18.03 -4.44
C MET A 303 1.20 17.26 -4.64
N PHE A 304 1.43 16.70 -5.83
CA PHE A 304 2.72 16.08 -6.18
C PHE A 304 3.88 17.08 -6.16
N ASP A 305 3.69 18.32 -6.62
CA ASP A 305 4.69 19.38 -6.52
C ASP A 305 5.05 19.70 -5.06
N ILE A 306 4.05 19.71 -4.17
CA ILE A 306 4.24 19.94 -2.73
C ILE A 306 5.05 18.80 -2.12
N LEU A 307 4.72 17.55 -2.45
CA LEU A 307 5.47 16.39 -1.97
C LEU A 307 6.92 16.40 -2.49
N ALA A 308 7.13 16.71 -3.76
CA ALA A 308 8.47 16.84 -4.36
C ALA A 308 9.30 17.93 -3.68
N LYS A 309 8.70 19.09 -3.43
CA LYS A 309 9.39 20.28 -2.91
C LYS A 309 9.64 20.22 -1.41
N TYR A 310 8.63 19.85 -0.62
CA TYR A 310 8.66 19.97 0.82
C TYR A 310 8.88 18.65 1.54
N PHE A 311 8.65 17.51 0.89
CA PHE A 311 8.88 16.19 1.46
C PHE A 311 9.82 15.38 0.56
N PRO A 312 11.05 15.84 0.23
CA PRO A 312 11.89 15.21 -0.79
C PRO A 312 12.17 13.72 -0.56
N GLN A 313 12.13 13.25 0.69
CA GLN A 313 12.35 11.84 1.07
C GLN A 313 11.05 11.06 1.37
N HIS A 314 9.88 11.57 0.95
CA HIS A 314 8.63 10.86 1.15
C HIS A 314 8.57 9.53 0.38
N LYS A 315 7.78 8.62 0.93
CA LYS A 315 7.24 7.43 0.26
C LYS A 315 5.72 7.54 0.30
N LEU A 316 5.10 7.69 -0.86
CA LEU A 316 3.65 7.77 -1.00
C LEU A 316 3.03 6.37 -0.83
N VAL A 317 1.95 6.28 -0.08
CA VAL A 317 1.04 5.13 0.01
C VAL A 317 -0.36 5.70 -0.16
N THR A 318 -1.00 5.39 -1.27
CA THR A 318 -2.31 5.96 -1.59
C THR A 318 -3.23 4.92 -2.21
N SER A 319 -4.51 5.01 -1.91
CA SER A 319 -5.57 4.18 -2.49
C SER A 319 -6.70 5.09 -2.94
N ASP A 320 -7.26 4.83 -4.12
CA ASP A 320 -8.34 5.64 -4.67
C ASP A 320 -9.13 4.85 -5.73
N PHE A 321 -10.32 5.33 -6.10
CA PHE A 321 -11.17 4.70 -7.10
C PHE A 321 -10.60 4.92 -8.50
N HIS A 322 -10.19 3.86 -9.20
CA HIS A 322 -9.77 3.96 -10.60
C HIS A 322 -10.97 4.00 -11.56
N SER A 323 -12.17 3.66 -11.09
CA SER A 323 -13.41 3.79 -11.84
C SER A 323 -14.60 4.08 -10.92
N LEU A 324 -15.54 4.87 -11.43
CA LEU A 324 -16.78 5.22 -10.74
C LEU A 324 -17.97 4.88 -11.65
N PRO A 325 -19.07 4.32 -11.13
CA PRO A 325 -20.30 4.14 -11.88
C PRO A 325 -20.98 5.50 -12.12
N ASP A 326 -21.83 5.60 -13.15
CA ASP A 326 -22.73 6.75 -13.35
C ASP A 326 -22.04 8.13 -13.45
N THR A 327 -20.81 8.17 -13.97
CA THR A 327 -20.12 9.44 -14.25
C THR A 327 -20.90 10.27 -15.26
N ILE A 328 -20.81 11.60 -15.14
CA ILE A 328 -21.32 12.49 -16.18
C ILE A 328 -20.55 12.28 -17.50
N LYS A 329 -21.04 12.87 -18.58
CA LYS A 329 -20.38 12.73 -19.90
C LYS A 329 -18.99 13.38 -19.89
N GLY A 330 -17.96 12.61 -20.23
CA GLY A 330 -16.60 13.11 -20.47
C GLY A 330 -15.51 12.08 -20.22
N VAL A 331 -14.25 12.46 -20.48
CA VAL A 331 -13.06 11.69 -20.10
C VAL A 331 -12.67 12.06 -18.67
N ASN A 332 -12.42 11.05 -17.83
CA ASN A 332 -12.16 11.20 -16.38
C ASN A 332 -13.23 12.03 -15.67
N ALA A 333 -14.47 11.93 -16.14
CA ALA A 333 -15.56 12.74 -15.67
C ALA A 333 -16.00 12.36 -14.24
N PRO A 334 -16.50 13.31 -13.45
CA PRO A 334 -16.90 13.04 -12.09
C PRO A 334 -18.25 12.34 -12.02
N VAL A 335 -18.48 11.66 -10.90
CA VAL A 335 -19.82 11.45 -10.36
C VAL A 335 -20.22 12.71 -9.61
N VAL A 336 -21.42 13.20 -9.88
CA VAL A 336 -21.98 14.34 -9.16
C VAL A 336 -23.31 13.92 -8.58
N GLN A 337 -23.44 13.98 -7.25
CA GLN A 337 -24.58 13.42 -6.56
C GLN A 337 -24.88 14.13 -5.24
N THR A 338 -26.10 14.00 -4.76
CA THR A 338 -26.50 14.40 -3.41
C THR A 338 -27.41 13.35 -2.81
N ARG A 339 -27.46 13.23 -1.49
CA ARG A 339 -28.50 12.46 -0.80
C ARG A 339 -29.70 13.31 -0.42
N TYR A 340 -30.89 12.84 -0.77
CA TYR A 340 -32.18 13.39 -0.35
C TYR A 340 -33.12 12.26 0.06
N GLN A 341 -33.72 12.38 1.24
CA GLN A 341 -34.60 11.36 1.83
C GLN A 341 -33.96 9.96 1.79
N ARG A 342 -32.71 9.88 2.28
CA ARG A 342 -31.85 8.68 2.31
C ARG A 342 -31.54 8.07 0.94
N THR A 343 -31.95 8.70 -0.17
CA THR A 343 -31.72 8.22 -1.53
C THR A 343 -30.66 9.05 -2.22
N THR A 344 -29.74 8.39 -2.93
CA THR A 344 -28.76 9.06 -3.77
C THR A 344 -29.41 9.58 -5.04
N VAL A 345 -29.23 10.86 -5.31
CA VAL A 345 -29.76 11.58 -6.48
C VAL A 345 -28.57 12.03 -7.34
N PRO A 346 -28.29 11.33 -8.46
CA PRO A 346 -27.23 11.75 -9.38
C PRO A 346 -27.69 12.93 -10.24
N VAL A 347 -26.75 13.76 -10.68
CA VAL A 347 -26.97 14.86 -11.61
C VAL A 347 -25.97 14.82 -12.76
N THR A 348 -26.29 15.52 -13.85
CA THR A 348 -25.58 15.39 -15.13
C THR A 348 -24.54 16.49 -15.38
N THR A 349 -24.27 17.34 -14.39
CA THR A 349 -23.36 18.49 -14.49
C THR A 349 -22.64 18.74 -13.17
N PRO A 350 -21.37 19.20 -13.18
CA PRO A 350 -20.70 19.63 -11.97
C PRO A 350 -21.06 21.07 -11.59
N LEU A 351 -21.81 21.80 -12.42
CA LEU A 351 -22.28 23.16 -12.16
C LEU A 351 -23.52 23.11 -11.25
N VAL A 352 -23.27 22.86 -9.98
CA VAL A 352 -24.28 22.64 -8.94
C VAL A 352 -24.17 23.67 -7.83
N HIS A 353 -25.25 23.86 -7.06
CA HIS A 353 -25.20 24.78 -5.92
C HIS A 353 -24.16 24.32 -4.90
N GLN A 354 -23.18 25.20 -4.65
CA GLN A 354 -22.01 24.89 -3.83
C GLN A 354 -22.40 24.32 -2.47
N GLY A 355 -21.81 23.18 -2.10
CA GLY A 355 -21.98 22.53 -0.81
C GLY A 355 -23.17 21.60 -0.63
N TYR A 356 -24.00 21.40 -1.66
CA TYR A 356 -25.08 20.43 -1.60
C TYR A 356 -24.73 19.08 -2.24
N PHE A 357 -23.80 19.11 -3.18
CA PHE A 357 -23.45 17.96 -3.99
C PHE A 357 -22.02 17.56 -3.73
N ASP A 358 -21.85 16.25 -3.67
CA ASP A 358 -20.58 15.60 -3.75
C ASP A 358 -20.12 15.53 -5.21
N ILE A 359 -18.82 15.67 -5.42
CA ILE A 359 -18.17 15.64 -6.73
C ILE A 359 -16.91 14.78 -6.58
N LEU A 360 -16.96 13.56 -7.12
CA LEU A 360 -15.85 12.61 -7.05
C LEU A 360 -15.36 12.26 -8.45
N PHE A 361 -14.06 12.20 -8.63
CA PHE A 361 -13.40 11.88 -9.89
C PHE A 361 -12.74 10.49 -9.80
N PRO A 362 -12.80 9.67 -10.87
CA PRO A 362 -11.96 8.49 -10.91
C PRO A 362 -10.49 8.88 -11.11
N THR A 363 -9.59 8.24 -10.38
CA THR A 363 -8.15 8.40 -10.54
C THR A 363 -7.62 7.54 -11.68
N ASP A 364 -7.18 8.18 -12.78
CA ASP A 364 -6.44 7.49 -13.84
C ASP A 364 -5.01 7.18 -13.37
N PHE A 365 -4.83 6.05 -12.67
CA PHE A 365 -3.53 5.62 -12.16
C PHE A 365 -2.49 5.41 -13.27
N THR A 366 -2.90 5.06 -14.49
CA THR A 366 -1.96 4.89 -15.61
C THR A 366 -1.30 6.21 -15.97
N VAL A 367 -2.08 7.30 -16.00
CA VAL A 367 -1.55 8.64 -16.28
C VAL A 367 -0.88 9.25 -15.05
N MET A 368 -1.55 9.19 -13.89
CA MET A 368 -1.10 9.89 -12.69
C MET A 368 0.15 9.27 -12.07
N GLU A 369 0.36 7.96 -12.24
CA GLU A 369 1.63 7.33 -11.88
C GLU A 369 2.80 7.96 -12.67
N ASN A 370 2.69 8.03 -13.99
CA ASN A 370 3.72 8.62 -14.85
C ASN A 370 3.96 10.11 -14.52
N VAL A 371 2.89 10.86 -14.26
CA VAL A 371 3.00 12.27 -13.83
C VAL A 371 3.71 12.38 -12.48
N TYR A 372 3.36 11.54 -11.50
CA TYR A 372 4.04 11.51 -10.21
C TYR A 372 5.53 11.20 -10.35
N GLN A 373 5.89 10.18 -11.13
CA GLN A 373 7.29 9.80 -11.37
C GLN A 373 8.06 10.94 -12.05
N ALA A 374 7.46 11.60 -13.06
CA ALA A 374 8.08 12.72 -13.76
C ALA A 374 8.31 13.95 -12.86
N LEU A 375 7.41 14.19 -11.90
CA LEU A 375 7.50 15.34 -10.99
C LEU A 375 8.41 15.11 -9.79
N THR A 376 8.38 13.91 -9.22
CA THR A 376 9.08 13.58 -7.97
C THR A 376 10.41 12.86 -8.20
N GLY A 377 10.60 12.25 -9.38
CA GLY A 377 11.71 11.33 -9.66
C GLY A 377 11.63 10.01 -8.91
N LYS A 378 10.52 9.73 -8.22
CA LYS A 378 10.35 8.51 -7.40
C LYS A 378 9.65 7.44 -8.20
N LEU A 379 10.21 6.23 -8.20
CA LEU A 379 9.57 5.06 -8.77
C LEU A 379 8.37 4.62 -7.93
N THR A 380 7.38 4.06 -8.60
CA THR A 380 6.13 3.62 -7.98
C THR A 380 5.74 2.24 -8.47
N ARG A 381 4.75 1.67 -7.77
CA ARG A 381 4.04 0.48 -8.19
C ARG A 381 2.55 0.71 -7.92
N VAL A 382 1.73 0.46 -8.93
CA VAL A 382 0.27 0.38 -8.81
C VAL A 382 -0.14 -1.10 -8.75
N LEU A 383 -0.98 -1.45 -7.79
CA LEU A 383 -1.64 -2.74 -7.67
C LEU A 383 -3.15 -2.54 -7.66
N SER A 384 -3.92 -3.57 -8.02
CA SER A 384 -5.34 -3.55 -7.67
C SER A 384 -5.50 -3.56 -6.14
N HIS A 385 -6.63 -3.06 -5.65
CA HIS A 385 -6.96 -3.11 -4.23
C HIS A 385 -6.91 -4.55 -3.68
N GLU A 386 -7.49 -5.49 -4.44
CA GLU A 386 -7.46 -6.92 -4.14
C GLU A 386 -6.03 -7.47 -4.05
N GLU A 387 -5.18 -7.22 -5.06
CA GLU A 387 -3.79 -7.70 -5.07
C GLU A 387 -2.97 -7.14 -3.90
N PHE A 388 -3.23 -5.90 -3.49
CA PHE A 388 -2.56 -5.30 -2.34
C PHE A 388 -3.00 -6.00 -1.04
N LEU A 389 -4.30 -6.18 -0.84
CA LEU A 389 -4.83 -6.78 0.39
C LEU A 389 -4.53 -8.27 0.49
N GLN A 390 -4.53 -9.03 -0.60
CA GLN A 390 -4.06 -10.42 -0.62
C GLN A 390 -2.62 -10.57 -0.10
N ARG A 391 -1.78 -9.52 -0.25
CA ARG A 391 -0.38 -9.55 0.21
C ARG A 391 -0.23 -9.13 1.67
N TRP A 392 -1.08 -8.23 2.16
CA TRP A 392 -0.84 -7.51 3.41
C TRP A 392 -1.94 -7.67 4.46
N ALA A 393 -3.16 -8.04 4.09
CA ALA A 393 -4.26 -8.23 5.03
C ALA A 393 -4.30 -9.64 5.60
N ASP A 394 -5.00 -9.79 6.72
CA ASP A 394 -5.48 -11.08 7.20
C ASP A 394 -6.76 -11.45 6.43
N VAL A 395 -6.58 -12.17 5.32
CA VAL A 395 -7.67 -12.61 4.44
C VAL A 395 -8.52 -13.68 5.12
N GLU A 396 -7.92 -14.55 5.94
CA GLU A 396 -8.64 -15.61 6.65
C GLU A 396 -9.64 -15.01 7.65
N GLY A 397 -9.24 -13.93 8.36
CA GLY A 397 -10.12 -13.21 9.30
C GLY A 397 -11.30 -12.47 8.65
N THR A 398 -11.31 -12.35 7.32
CA THR A 398 -12.37 -11.64 6.56
C THR A 398 -13.11 -12.53 5.56
N GLU A 399 -12.87 -13.84 5.59
CA GLU A 399 -13.54 -14.82 4.75
C GLU A 399 -14.90 -15.21 5.34
N THR A 400 -15.94 -15.22 4.51
CA THR A 400 -17.28 -15.72 4.86
C THR A 400 -17.28 -17.25 4.91
N LYS A 401 -18.35 -17.84 5.46
CA LYS A 401 -18.50 -19.31 5.49
C LYS A 401 -18.54 -19.96 4.11
N SER A 402 -18.95 -19.22 3.08
CA SER A 402 -18.95 -19.65 1.68
C SER A 402 -17.56 -19.64 1.03
N GLY A 403 -16.54 -19.07 1.68
CA GLY A 403 -15.20 -18.88 1.12
C GLY A 403 -15.01 -17.60 0.31
N GLU A 404 -16.01 -16.71 0.29
CA GLU A 404 -15.91 -15.38 -0.34
C GLU A 404 -15.27 -14.39 0.63
N ASN A 405 -14.66 -13.32 0.12
CA ASN A 405 -13.97 -12.35 0.97
C ASN A 405 -14.41 -10.90 0.62
N PRO A 406 -15.36 -10.33 1.40
CA PRO A 406 -15.85 -8.97 1.20
C PRO A 406 -14.75 -7.89 1.21
N LEU A 407 -13.68 -8.07 1.99
CA LEU A 407 -12.55 -7.14 2.04
C LEU A 407 -11.83 -7.05 0.69
N LEU A 408 -11.73 -8.17 -0.04
CA LEU A 408 -11.14 -8.21 -1.38
C LEU A 408 -12.10 -7.75 -2.47
N THR A 409 -13.39 -8.07 -2.32
CA THR A 409 -14.36 -7.96 -3.42
C THR A 409 -15.16 -6.66 -3.46
N TRP A 410 -15.36 -5.99 -2.32
CA TRP A 410 -16.23 -4.82 -2.24
C TRP A 410 -15.65 -3.59 -2.96
N TYR A 411 -14.33 -3.38 -2.88
CA TYR A 411 -13.63 -2.24 -3.49
C TYR A 411 -12.80 -2.63 -4.73
N LYS A 412 -13.31 -3.53 -5.58
CA LYS A 412 -12.63 -3.95 -6.82
C LYS A 412 -12.33 -2.80 -7.79
N ASN A 413 -13.08 -1.71 -7.70
CA ASN A 413 -12.90 -0.50 -8.50
C ASN A 413 -11.84 0.47 -7.92
N ALA A 414 -11.11 0.07 -6.87
CA ALA A 414 -10.00 0.83 -6.30
C ALA A 414 -8.63 0.24 -6.67
N SER A 415 -7.61 1.09 -6.64
CA SER A 415 -6.21 0.71 -6.83
C SER A 415 -5.33 1.35 -5.78
N VAL A 416 -4.22 0.69 -5.46
CA VAL A 416 -3.23 1.15 -4.47
C VAL A 416 -1.93 1.50 -5.20
N MET A 417 -1.52 2.76 -5.10
CA MET A 417 -0.22 3.23 -5.59
C MET A 417 0.74 3.43 -4.42
N THR A 418 1.92 2.84 -4.53
CA THR A 418 2.98 2.98 -3.53
C THR A 418 4.29 3.42 -4.15
N THR A 419 5.07 4.23 -3.42
CA THR A 419 6.46 4.52 -3.80
C THR A 419 7.31 3.30 -3.55
N HIS A 420 7.97 2.83 -4.60
CA HIS A 420 8.87 1.70 -4.53
C HIS A 420 10.23 2.16 -4.01
N LEU A 421 10.80 1.40 -3.08
CA LEU A 421 12.19 1.59 -2.69
C LEU A 421 13.09 1.13 -3.83
N GLU A 422 14.08 1.92 -4.26
CA GLU A 422 15.25 1.41 -4.99
C GLU A 422 16.12 0.55 -4.05
N LEU A 423 15.55 -0.51 -3.49
CA LEU A 423 16.34 -1.58 -2.91
C LEU A 423 16.59 -2.56 -4.04
N LYS A 424 17.56 -2.21 -4.89
CA LYS A 424 18.17 -3.18 -5.81
C LYS A 424 18.85 -4.24 -4.95
N MET A 425 18.10 -5.29 -4.62
CA MET A 425 18.66 -6.38 -3.85
C MET A 425 19.38 -7.30 -4.83
N ARG A 426 20.68 -7.05 -5.03
CA ARG A 426 21.49 -7.93 -5.86
C ARG A 426 21.88 -9.15 -5.04
N VAL A 427 21.24 -10.27 -5.33
CA VAL A 427 21.64 -11.55 -4.75
C VAL A 427 22.98 -11.95 -5.37
N VAL A 428 24.03 -11.97 -4.56
CA VAL A 428 25.34 -12.46 -5.00
C VAL A 428 25.38 -13.98 -4.79
N ILE A 429 25.79 -14.69 -5.85
CA ILE A 429 25.98 -16.14 -5.85
C ILE A 429 27.41 -16.40 -6.28
N PHE A 430 28.11 -17.23 -5.52
CA PHE A 430 29.46 -17.65 -5.83
C PHE A 430 29.45 -19.06 -6.44
N PRO A 431 30.45 -19.38 -7.29
CA PRO A 431 30.79 -20.76 -7.60
C PRO A 431 31.01 -21.56 -6.31
N TYR A 432 30.87 -22.88 -6.39
CA TYR A 432 31.15 -23.75 -5.24
C TYR A 432 32.57 -23.52 -4.73
N ASP A 433 32.69 -23.37 -3.41
CA ASP A 433 33.96 -23.20 -2.71
C ASP A 433 34.14 -24.33 -1.69
N GLU A 434 35.26 -25.06 -1.79
CA GLU A 434 35.60 -26.14 -0.86
C GLU A 434 35.79 -25.64 0.58
N SER A 435 36.09 -24.35 0.76
CA SER A 435 36.20 -23.72 2.08
C SER A 435 34.90 -23.78 2.88
N TRP A 436 33.75 -23.97 2.25
CA TRP A 436 32.47 -24.18 2.92
C TRP A 436 32.42 -25.48 3.71
N VAL A 437 33.10 -26.53 3.24
CA VAL A 437 33.20 -27.80 3.95
C VAL A 437 34.04 -27.62 5.21
N THR A 438 35.19 -26.94 5.08
CA THR A 438 36.07 -26.63 6.22
C THR A 438 35.38 -25.72 7.24
N ALA A 439 34.64 -24.71 6.77
CA ALA A 439 33.88 -23.81 7.62
C ALA A 439 32.77 -24.55 8.38
N PHE A 440 32.02 -25.43 7.69
CA PHE A 440 31.04 -26.27 8.36
C PHE A 440 31.69 -27.15 9.44
N SER A 441 32.82 -27.82 9.16
CA SER A 441 33.50 -28.65 10.17
C SER A 441 33.94 -27.86 11.40
N ALA A 442 34.43 -26.63 11.22
CA ALA A 442 34.79 -25.74 12.32
C ALA A 442 33.56 -25.34 13.14
N ILE A 443 32.46 -24.96 12.48
CA ILE A 443 31.20 -24.60 13.14
C ILE A 443 30.61 -25.81 13.87
N GLN A 444 30.60 -26.99 13.25
CA GLN A 444 30.12 -28.23 13.83
C GLN A 444 30.89 -28.54 15.12
N THR A 445 32.21 -28.41 15.12
CA THR A 445 33.04 -28.61 16.33
C THR A 445 32.65 -27.64 17.45
N ALA A 446 32.44 -26.37 17.12
CA ALA A 446 32.01 -25.36 18.09
C ALA A 446 30.60 -25.64 18.64
N LEU A 447 29.66 -26.04 17.79
CA LEU A 447 28.30 -26.42 18.18
C LEU A 447 28.29 -27.67 19.06
N SER A 448 29.08 -28.70 18.71
CA SER A 448 29.23 -29.90 19.54
C SER A 448 29.78 -29.57 20.93
N ALA A 449 30.75 -28.65 21.02
CA ALA A 449 31.27 -28.19 22.30
C ALA A 449 30.21 -27.42 23.11
N ALA A 450 29.43 -26.56 22.46
CA ALA A 450 28.33 -25.82 23.11
C ALA A 450 27.23 -26.76 23.64
N LEU A 451 26.99 -27.87 22.97
CA LEU A 451 25.92 -28.83 23.27
C LEU A 451 26.37 -30.05 24.09
N THR A 452 27.54 -30.00 24.75
CA THR A 452 28.12 -31.15 25.47
C THR A 452 27.17 -31.76 26.53
N THR A 453 26.25 -30.97 27.09
CA THR A 453 25.28 -31.42 28.09
C THR A 453 23.96 -31.94 27.51
N VAL A 454 23.83 -31.97 26.19
CA VAL A 454 22.62 -32.34 25.45
C VAL A 454 22.93 -33.53 24.55
N LYS A 455 22.03 -34.51 24.49
CA LYS A 455 22.21 -35.66 23.61
C LYS A 455 21.87 -35.27 22.16
N VAL A 456 22.90 -34.86 21.42
CA VAL A 456 22.79 -34.56 19.98
C VAL A 456 22.80 -35.86 19.16
N LEU A 457 21.77 -36.06 18.33
CA LEU A 457 21.66 -37.21 17.43
C LEU A 457 22.49 -37.00 16.16
N SER A 458 22.43 -35.81 15.57
CA SER A 458 23.31 -35.40 14.46
C SER A 458 23.41 -33.88 14.33
N ILE A 459 24.46 -33.40 13.64
CA ILE A 459 24.59 -32.02 13.19
C ILE A 459 24.85 -32.09 11.69
N GLU A 460 23.88 -31.64 10.89
CA GLU A 460 23.86 -31.79 9.45
C GLU A 460 24.23 -30.49 8.74
N HIS A 461 25.12 -30.56 7.75
CA HIS A 461 25.32 -29.48 6.78
C HIS A 461 24.20 -29.54 5.75
N VAL A 462 23.37 -28.52 5.69
CA VAL A 462 22.20 -28.44 4.80
C VAL A 462 22.27 -27.22 3.90
N GLY A 463 21.25 -27.05 3.04
CA GLY A 463 21.19 -25.97 2.08
C GLY A 463 22.17 -26.13 0.91
N SER A 464 22.25 -25.11 0.06
CA SER A 464 23.02 -25.18 -1.19
C SER A 464 24.53 -25.32 -1.00
N THR A 465 25.10 -24.81 0.09
CA THR A 465 26.55 -24.90 0.37
C THR A 465 26.98 -26.33 0.75
N SER A 466 26.03 -27.21 1.09
CA SER A 466 26.28 -28.62 1.38
C SER A 466 26.40 -29.51 0.13
N VAL A 467 26.13 -28.98 -1.07
CA VAL A 467 26.14 -29.74 -2.33
C VAL A 467 27.40 -29.42 -3.12
N PRO A 468 28.36 -30.36 -3.25
CA PRO A 468 29.56 -30.14 -4.05
C PRO A 468 29.27 -29.77 -5.50
N GLY A 469 29.99 -28.77 -6.01
CA GLY A 469 29.85 -28.25 -7.38
C GLY A 469 28.66 -27.32 -7.60
N MET A 470 27.91 -26.97 -6.55
CA MET A 470 26.71 -26.13 -6.66
C MET A 470 26.98 -24.66 -6.33
N ALA A 471 26.48 -23.75 -7.18
CA ALA A 471 26.58 -22.32 -6.93
C ALA A 471 25.62 -21.87 -5.80
N ALA A 472 26.12 -21.09 -4.85
CA ALA A 472 25.37 -20.73 -3.64
C ALA A 472 25.68 -19.32 -3.11
N LYS A 473 24.80 -18.85 -2.22
CA LYS A 473 25.14 -17.74 -1.31
C LYS A 473 26.13 -18.30 -0.28
N PRO A 474 27.15 -17.54 0.16
CA PRO A 474 28.18 -18.03 1.07
C PRO A 474 27.67 -18.05 2.52
N ILE A 475 26.64 -18.87 2.77
CA ILE A 475 25.99 -19.06 4.08
C ILE A 475 25.94 -20.56 4.38
N ILE A 476 26.39 -20.95 5.57
CA ILE A 476 26.35 -22.33 6.04
C ILE A 476 25.04 -22.55 6.80
N ASP A 477 24.11 -23.32 6.21
CA ASP A 477 22.88 -23.73 6.89
C ASP A 477 23.12 -25.04 7.64
N ILE A 478 22.66 -25.12 8.90
CA ILE A 478 22.97 -26.23 9.81
C ILE A 478 21.71 -26.66 10.56
N ASP A 479 21.40 -27.96 10.52
CA ASP A 479 20.37 -28.57 11.36
C ASP A 479 21.02 -29.39 12.49
N ILE A 480 20.66 -29.10 13.73
CA ILE A 480 21.04 -29.84 14.92
C ILE A 480 19.85 -30.72 15.31
N VAL A 481 20.03 -32.04 15.22
CA VAL A 481 18.97 -33.00 15.51
C VAL A 481 19.12 -33.50 16.93
N VAL A 482 18.08 -33.32 17.74
CA VAL A 482 17.99 -33.78 19.14
C VAL A 482 16.67 -34.51 19.34
N ALA A 483 16.53 -35.32 20.39
CA ALA A 483 15.22 -35.88 20.76
C ALA A 483 14.28 -34.75 21.19
N ASP A 484 12.97 -34.92 21.02
CA ASP A 484 11.99 -33.85 21.31
C ASP A 484 12.06 -33.39 22.78
N GLU A 485 12.35 -34.32 23.70
CA GLU A 485 12.58 -34.06 25.13
C GLU A 485 13.84 -33.22 25.44
N ASP A 486 14.82 -33.24 24.55
CA ASP A 486 16.11 -32.56 24.69
C ASP A 486 16.12 -31.15 24.05
N ILE A 487 15.09 -30.78 23.29
CA ILE A 487 15.02 -29.50 22.55
C ILE A 487 15.25 -28.33 23.50
N THR A 488 14.49 -28.23 24.60
CA THR A 488 14.60 -27.10 25.54
C THR A 488 16.01 -26.95 26.11
N ALA A 489 16.67 -28.07 26.41
CA ALA A 489 18.05 -28.07 26.89
C ALA A 489 19.03 -27.61 25.80
N ALA A 490 18.79 -28.01 24.55
CA ALA A 490 19.55 -27.58 23.38
C ALA A 490 19.42 -26.07 23.11
N ILE A 491 18.20 -25.51 23.22
CA ILE A 491 17.97 -24.06 23.10
C ILE A 491 18.81 -23.30 24.13
N ALA A 492 18.68 -23.67 25.41
CA ALA A 492 19.41 -23.01 26.49
C ALA A 492 20.93 -23.11 26.30
N ALA A 493 21.44 -24.28 25.91
CA ALA A 493 22.86 -24.49 25.66
C ALA A 493 23.40 -23.59 24.53
N LEU A 494 22.64 -23.40 23.44
CA LEU A 494 23.02 -22.48 22.38
C LEU A 494 22.97 -21.02 22.83
N GLU A 495 21.97 -20.62 23.62
CA GLU A 495 21.87 -19.24 24.13
C GLU A 495 23.05 -18.86 25.02
N LEU A 496 23.48 -19.77 25.90
CA LEU A 496 24.69 -19.59 26.71
C LEU A 496 25.98 -19.45 25.87
N ASN A 497 26.00 -19.98 24.64
CA ASN A 497 27.16 -19.99 23.75
C ASN A 497 27.06 -18.96 22.62
N GLY A 498 26.32 -17.86 22.86
CA GLY A 498 26.29 -16.71 21.96
C GLY A 498 25.39 -16.89 20.74
N TYR A 499 24.34 -17.70 20.87
CA TYR A 499 23.23 -17.71 19.93
C TYR A 499 22.01 -17.03 20.52
N THR A 500 21.13 -16.51 19.68
CA THR A 500 19.82 -15.99 20.11
C THR A 500 18.73 -16.83 19.45
N TYR A 501 17.85 -17.39 20.27
CA TYR A 501 16.69 -18.14 19.81
C TYR A 501 15.61 -17.19 19.27
N HIS A 502 15.04 -17.52 18.11
CA HIS A 502 13.98 -16.75 17.46
C HIS A 502 12.66 -17.54 17.42
N ALA A 503 11.89 -17.48 18.51
CA ALA A 503 10.63 -18.20 18.67
C ALA A 503 9.58 -17.92 17.56
N GLU A 504 9.59 -16.72 16.99
CA GLU A 504 8.59 -16.24 16.02
C GLU A 504 8.76 -16.79 14.59
N THR A 505 9.84 -17.55 14.35
CA THR A 505 10.20 -18.17 13.05
C THR A 505 9.95 -19.67 12.99
N ALA A 506 9.27 -20.25 13.99
CA ALA A 506 8.84 -21.64 13.95
C ALA A 506 7.83 -21.86 12.83
N SER A 507 8.34 -22.24 11.65
CA SER A 507 7.57 -22.73 10.51
C SER A 507 8.12 -24.12 10.23
N LEU A 508 7.25 -25.13 10.20
CA LEU A 508 7.62 -26.55 10.05
C LEU A 508 8.58 -26.98 11.17
N ASP A 509 8.06 -27.25 12.37
CA ASP A 509 8.72 -28.08 13.40
C ASP A 509 10.24 -27.87 13.67
N ARG A 510 10.74 -26.64 13.51
CA ARG A 510 12.14 -26.24 13.76
C ARG A 510 12.28 -24.98 14.61
N TYR A 511 13.43 -24.86 15.27
CA TYR A 511 13.78 -23.77 16.18
C TYR A 511 15.00 -23.03 15.63
N SER A 512 14.85 -21.77 15.22
CA SER A 512 15.90 -21.01 14.51
C SER A 512 16.76 -20.18 15.44
N PHE A 513 18.06 -20.11 15.15
CA PHE A 513 19.07 -19.41 15.94
C PHE A 513 19.92 -18.47 15.09
N ARG A 514 20.29 -17.33 15.67
CA ARG A 514 21.29 -16.42 15.11
C ARG A 514 22.55 -16.43 15.95
N TYR A 515 23.71 -16.42 15.32
CA TYR A 515 25.00 -16.29 16.01
C TYR A 515 25.35 -14.81 16.27
N ASN A 516 25.69 -14.47 17.51
CA ASN A 516 25.75 -13.09 17.99
C ASN A 516 27.05 -12.35 17.62
N ASN A 517 28.14 -13.06 17.30
CA ASN A 517 29.43 -12.44 16.92
C ASN A 517 29.49 -11.97 15.45
N HIS A 518 28.42 -12.14 14.67
CA HIS A 518 28.28 -11.47 13.38
C HIS A 518 27.58 -10.11 13.57
N GLU A 519 28.32 -9.10 14.05
CA GLU A 519 27.84 -7.70 14.03
C GLU A 519 27.68 -7.20 12.58
N ARG A 520 26.60 -6.46 12.31
CA ARG A 520 26.24 -5.99 10.97
C ARG A 520 27.12 -4.80 10.55
N HIS A 521 28.10 -5.02 9.67
CA HIS A 521 28.53 -3.95 8.78
C HIS A 521 27.54 -3.83 7.61
N ALA A 522 26.88 -2.67 7.53
CA ALA A 522 25.82 -2.38 6.58
C ALA A 522 26.40 -1.99 5.21
N LYS A 523 26.46 -2.96 4.30
CA LYS A 523 26.26 -2.83 2.85
C LYS A 523 26.44 -4.22 2.23
N GLY A 524 25.50 -4.63 1.37
CA GLY A 524 25.52 -5.92 0.66
C GLY A 524 26.63 -6.05 -0.39
N THR A 525 27.83 -5.53 -0.10
CA THR A 525 29.04 -5.66 -0.93
C THR A 525 30.33 -5.78 -0.09
N GLU A 526 30.26 -5.92 1.24
CA GLU A 526 31.46 -6.13 2.10
C GLU A 526 31.28 -7.31 3.08
N GLU A 527 30.82 -8.47 2.58
CA GLU A 527 30.64 -9.71 3.36
C GLU A 527 31.97 -10.43 3.75
N LEU A 528 33.10 -9.71 3.85
CA LEU A 528 34.42 -10.30 4.14
C LEU A 528 35.19 -9.65 5.30
N MET A 529 34.56 -8.78 6.11
CA MET A 529 35.30 -7.96 7.10
C MET A 529 35.46 -8.56 8.51
N THR A 530 34.84 -9.71 8.84
CA THR A 530 35.08 -10.41 10.14
C THR A 530 35.89 -11.70 10.01
N GLY A 531 36.18 -12.17 8.77
CA GLY A 531 36.92 -13.41 8.53
C GLY A 531 36.16 -14.73 8.80
N GLU A 532 34.94 -14.67 9.34
CA GLU A 532 34.10 -15.87 9.59
C GLU A 532 32.90 -15.93 8.64
N ILE A 533 32.69 -17.10 8.01
CA ILE A 533 31.55 -17.35 7.11
C ILE A 533 30.23 -17.32 7.90
N ARG A 534 29.22 -16.65 7.35
CA ARG A 534 27.90 -16.55 7.95
C ARG A 534 27.25 -17.94 8.07
N ARG A 535 26.48 -18.14 9.15
CA ARG A 535 25.72 -19.37 9.39
C ARG A 535 24.27 -19.13 9.82
N ASN A 536 23.39 -20.04 9.42
CA ASN A 536 22.05 -20.19 9.97
C ASN A 536 22.00 -21.52 10.72
N VAL A 537 21.53 -21.52 11.96
CA VAL A 537 21.49 -22.71 12.82
C VAL A 537 20.06 -22.99 13.21
N TYR A 538 19.64 -24.25 13.08
CA TYR A 538 18.32 -24.73 13.43
C TYR A 538 18.43 -25.91 14.40
N ILE A 539 17.51 -26.03 15.35
CA ILE A 539 17.29 -27.27 16.11
C ILE A 539 16.02 -27.93 15.56
N CYS A 540 16.09 -29.23 15.33
CA CYS A 540 15.04 -30.04 14.72
C CYS A 540 14.82 -31.34 15.52
N GLY A 541 13.56 -31.76 15.66
CA GLY A 541 13.21 -33.08 16.19
C GLY A 541 13.43 -34.19 15.16
N PRO A 542 13.55 -35.46 15.57
CA PRO A 542 13.74 -36.58 14.65
C PRO A 542 12.50 -36.76 13.78
N GLY A 543 12.65 -36.74 12.46
CA GLY A 543 11.52 -36.88 11.52
C GLY A 543 10.77 -35.59 11.20
N SER A 544 11.20 -34.45 11.75
CA SER A 544 10.65 -33.13 11.43
C SER A 544 10.61 -32.87 9.92
N LEU A 545 9.54 -32.24 9.44
CA LEU A 545 9.36 -31.90 8.03
C LEU A 545 10.44 -30.91 7.57
N SER A 546 10.89 -29.99 8.44
CA SER A 546 12.03 -29.12 8.13
C SER A 546 13.31 -29.89 7.82
N LEU A 547 13.67 -30.86 8.68
CA LEU A 547 14.85 -31.70 8.49
C LEU A 547 14.73 -32.54 7.21
N ARG A 548 13.56 -33.16 6.99
CA ARG A 548 13.30 -33.97 5.80
C ARG A 548 13.39 -33.13 4.52
N ASN A 549 12.82 -31.93 4.52
CA ASN A 549 12.94 -30.96 3.42
C ASN A 549 14.42 -30.62 3.12
N HIS A 550 15.18 -30.21 4.13
CA HIS A 550 16.60 -29.86 3.97
C HIS A 550 17.45 -31.02 3.44
N ILE A 551 17.24 -32.24 3.97
CA ILE A 551 17.92 -33.45 3.50
C ILE A 551 17.49 -33.79 2.07
N ALA A 552 16.19 -33.72 1.76
CA ALA A 552 15.67 -34.02 0.43
C ALA A 552 16.28 -33.12 -0.66
N VAL A 553 16.40 -31.80 -0.40
CA VAL A 553 17.10 -30.88 -1.31
C VAL A 553 18.56 -31.29 -1.49
N ARG A 554 19.28 -31.55 -0.38
CA ARG A 554 20.69 -31.91 -0.42
C ARG A 554 20.93 -33.19 -1.21
N GLU A 555 20.18 -34.25 -0.91
CA GLU A 555 20.37 -35.56 -1.53
C GLU A 555 19.89 -35.58 -2.98
N ALA A 556 18.78 -34.92 -3.32
CA ALA A 556 18.33 -34.81 -4.71
C ALA A 556 19.39 -34.12 -5.59
N LEU A 557 19.96 -33.02 -5.11
CA LEU A 557 20.96 -32.25 -5.85
C LEU A 557 22.36 -32.90 -5.86
N ARG A 558 22.68 -33.78 -4.89
CA ARG A 558 23.92 -34.57 -4.90
C ARG A 558 23.84 -35.76 -5.86
N ASN A 559 22.66 -36.36 -5.99
CA ASN A 559 22.46 -37.58 -6.77
C ASN A 559 22.04 -37.31 -8.23
N ASP A 560 21.58 -36.10 -8.56
CA ASP A 560 21.20 -35.71 -9.91
C ASP A 560 21.99 -34.46 -10.38
N ASN A 561 22.97 -34.71 -11.26
CA ASN A 561 23.82 -33.66 -11.81
C ASN A 561 23.04 -32.67 -12.69
N GLU A 562 22.07 -33.14 -13.48
CA GLU A 562 21.30 -32.30 -14.41
C GLU A 562 20.39 -31.35 -13.62
N LEU A 563 19.72 -31.89 -12.59
CA LEU A 563 18.89 -31.12 -11.67
C LEU A 563 19.70 -30.09 -10.87
N ARG A 564 20.93 -30.43 -10.46
CA ARG A 564 21.87 -29.49 -9.82
C ARG A 564 22.26 -28.34 -10.74
N GLU A 565 22.54 -28.63 -12.01
CA GLU A 565 22.88 -27.61 -13.00
C GLU A 565 21.68 -26.70 -13.32
N GLU A 566 20.48 -27.27 -13.47
CA GLU A 566 19.24 -26.52 -13.67
C GLU A 566 18.97 -25.58 -12.48
N TYR A 567 18.99 -26.10 -11.25
CA TYR A 567 18.75 -25.32 -10.05
C TYR A 567 19.84 -24.23 -9.83
N SER A 568 21.10 -24.52 -10.17
CA SER A 568 22.19 -23.53 -10.16
C SER A 568 22.00 -22.45 -11.24
N ARG A 569 21.59 -22.83 -12.46
CA ARG A 569 21.33 -21.89 -13.56
C ARG A 569 20.21 -20.92 -13.21
N VAL A 570 19.06 -21.42 -12.73
CA VAL A 570 17.93 -20.57 -12.29
C VAL A 570 18.39 -19.59 -11.22
N LYS A 571 19.14 -20.06 -10.21
CA LYS A 571 19.71 -19.21 -9.16
C LYS A 571 20.61 -18.12 -9.73
N MET A 572 21.51 -18.46 -10.65
CA MET A 572 22.43 -17.51 -11.28
C MET A 572 21.71 -16.52 -12.21
N GLU A 573 20.71 -16.96 -12.97
CA GLU A 573 19.89 -16.09 -13.82
C GLU A 573 19.08 -15.10 -13.00
N LEU A 574 18.46 -15.57 -11.92
CA LEU A 574 17.84 -14.69 -10.94
C LEU A 574 18.88 -13.71 -10.39
N ALA A 575 20.07 -14.16 -9.98
CA ALA A 575 21.13 -13.29 -9.47
C ALA A 575 21.67 -12.23 -10.47
N LYS A 576 21.44 -12.38 -11.79
CA LYS A 576 21.82 -11.38 -12.80
C LYS A 576 20.89 -10.16 -12.82
N ASN A 577 19.65 -10.31 -12.38
CA ASN A 577 18.66 -9.25 -12.37
C ASN A 577 18.58 -8.57 -11.00
N ASP A 578 18.32 -7.27 -11.01
CA ASP A 578 17.95 -6.54 -9.79
C ASP A 578 16.52 -6.99 -9.39
N HIS A 579 16.34 -7.45 -8.15
CA HIS A 579 15.02 -7.82 -7.63
C HIS A 579 14.45 -6.68 -6.81
N ALA A 580 13.15 -6.41 -7.00
CA ALA A 580 12.39 -5.41 -6.25
C ALA A 580 12.19 -5.81 -4.78
N THR A 581 12.06 -7.11 -4.50
CA THR A 581 11.95 -7.71 -3.16
C THR A 581 12.69 -9.06 -3.09
N LEU A 582 12.94 -9.59 -1.88
CA LEU A 582 13.36 -10.99 -1.74
C LEU A 582 12.27 -11.96 -2.24
N SER A 583 10.99 -11.61 -2.12
CA SER A 583 9.88 -12.45 -2.61
C SER A 583 10.00 -12.69 -4.12
N ASP A 584 10.34 -11.67 -4.91
CA ASP A 584 10.50 -11.84 -6.37
C ASP A 584 11.62 -12.84 -6.72
N TYR A 585 12.68 -12.89 -5.90
CA TYR A 585 13.75 -13.87 -6.03
C TYR A 585 13.34 -15.29 -5.59
N VAL A 586 12.42 -15.40 -4.65
CA VAL A 586 11.92 -16.68 -4.10
C VAL A 586 10.86 -17.28 -5.01
N ASP A 587 9.90 -16.47 -5.45
CA ASP A 587 8.85 -16.85 -6.39
C ASP A 587 9.47 -17.34 -7.71
N GLY A 588 10.55 -16.69 -8.16
CA GLY A 588 11.32 -17.13 -9.33
C GLY A 588 11.97 -18.51 -9.21
N LYS A 589 12.11 -19.07 -7.99
CA LYS A 589 12.66 -20.42 -7.76
C LYS A 589 11.62 -21.48 -7.52
N ASP A 590 10.36 -21.12 -7.29
CA ASP A 590 9.37 -22.06 -6.74
C ASP A 590 9.19 -23.28 -7.65
N ALA A 591 9.11 -23.06 -8.96
CA ALA A 591 8.96 -24.13 -9.94
C ALA A 591 10.13 -25.15 -9.91
N VAL A 592 11.37 -24.67 -9.84
CA VAL A 592 12.55 -25.56 -9.81
C VAL A 592 12.72 -26.19 -8.43
N LEU A 593 12.37 -25.50 -7.33
CA LEU A 593 12.41 -26.04 -5.98
C LEU A 593 11.40 -27.18 -5.81
N ARG A 594 10.17 -27.03 -6.32
CA ARG A 594 9.16 -28.09 -6.33
C ARG A 594 9.65 -29.36 -7.05
N LYS A 595 10.32 -29.19 -8.20
CA LYS A 595 10.96 -30.30 -8.92
C LYS A 595 12.00 -31.00 -8.05
N VAL A 596 12.90 -30.24 -7.41
CA VAL A 596 13.94 -30.78 -6.54
C VAL A 596 13.36 -31.58 -5.37
N LEU A 597 12.37 -31.03 -4.69
CA LEU A 597 11.76 -31.65 -3.52
C LEU A 597 10.96 -32.91 -3.88
N SER A 598 10.28 -32.92 -5.03
CA SER A 598 9.60 -34.11 -5.55
C SER A 598 10.58 -35.24 -5.85
N THR A 599 11.72 -34.94 -6.49
CA THR A 599 12.82 -35.92 -6.70
C THR A 599 13.41 -36.41 -5.38
N GLY A 600 13.45 -35.56 -4.35
CA GLY A 600 13.91 -35.90 -3.01
C GLY A 600 12.94 -36.74 -2.17
N GLY A 601 11.77 -37.10 -2.72
CA GLY A 601 10.85 -38.07 -2.10
C GLY A 601 9.80 -37.48 -1.14
N LEU A 602 9.56 -36.16 -1.16
CA LEU A 602 8.44 -35.56 -0.42
C LEU A 602 7.11 -35.82 -1.15
N SER A 603 6.03 -36.02 -0.37
CA SER A 603 4.68 -36.15 -0.93
C SER A 603 4.14 -34.80 -1.43
N ASN A 604 3.10 -34.81 -2.27
CA ASN A 604 2.49 -33.57 -2.76
C ASN A 604 1.91 -32.69 -1.62
N GLU A 605 1.37 -33.30 -0.57
CA GLU A 605 0.87 -32.58 0.60
C GLU A 605 2.02 -31.89 1.35
N GLU A 606 3.14 -32.60 1.54
CA GLU A 606 4.34 -32.06 2.19
C GLU A 606 5.01 -30.95 1.36
N LEU A 607 4.96 -31.05 0.03
CA LEU A 607 5.45 -30.01 -0.88
C LEU A 607 4.66 -28.71 -0.70
N ASP A 608 3.34 -28.78 -0.60
CA ASP A 608 2.51 -27.60 -0.42
C ASP A 608 2.71 -26.96 0.95
N ASP A 609 2.89 -27.77 1.99
CA ASP A 609 3.24 -27.28 3.33
C ASP A 609 4.62 -26.60 3.35
N VAL A 610 5.62 -27.18 2.66
CA VAL A 610 6.96 -26.58 2.53
C VAL A 610 6.93 -25.27 1.75
N VAL A 611 6.14 -25.19 0.66
CA VAL A 611 6.03 -23.96 -0.14
C VAL A 611 5.30 -22.87 0.65
N LYS A 612 4.18 -23.19 1.31
CA LYS A 612 3.48 -22.26 2.22
C LYS A 612 4.41 -21.75 3.32
N ALA A 613 5.21 -22.64 3.89
CA ALA A 613 6.16 -22.29 4.93
C ALA A 613 7.31 -21.42 4.42
N ASN A 614 7.94 -21.73 3.28
CA ASN A 614 9.04 -20.92 2.72
C ASN A 614 8.58 -19.50 2.36
N ILE A 615 7.37 -19.35 1.81
CA ILE A 615 6.72 -18.05 1.59
C ILE A 615 6.59 -17.30 2.94
N ARG A 616 6.20 -18.00 4.02
CA ARG A 616 6.02 -17.42 5.36
C ARG A 616 7.36 -17.12 6.06
N THR A 617 8.38 -17.97 5.96
CA THR A 617 9.68 -17.84 6.63
C THR A 617 10.56 -16.78 5.98
N GLU A 618 10.63 -16.69 4.65
CA GLU A 618 11.49 -15.68 3.99
C GLU A 618 10.84 -14.30 3.97
N ARG A 619 9.50 -14.21 3.95
CA ARG A 619 8.78 -12.98 4.31
C ARG A 619 9.03 -12.61 5.77
N LYS A 620 9.02 -13.55 6.72
CA LYS A 620 9.33 -13.27 8.15
C LYS A 620 10.82 -13.02 8.45
N ALA A 621 11.77 -13.58 7.71
CA ALA A 621 13.21 -13.31 7.87
C ALA A 621 13.60 -11.89 7.40
N LEU A 622 12.73 -11.26 6.61
CA LEU A 622 12.73 -9.82 6.35
C LEU A 622 12.22 -8.99 7.55
N TYR A 623 11.46 -9.61 8.47
CA TYR A 623 10.77 -8.98 9.60
C TYR A 623 11.38 -9.31 10.98
N SER A 624 12.13 -10.40 11.15
CA SER A 624 12.97 -10.65 12.34
C SER A 624 14.30 -9.92 12.23
N LYS A 625 14.26 -8.61 12.47
CA LYS A 625 15.45 -7.75 12.52
C LYS A 625 15.39 -6.75 13.64
#